data_AF-A0ABD0NUC4-F1
#
_entry.id   AF-A0ABD0NUC4-F1
#
_cell.length_a   1.000
_cell.length_b   1.000
_cell.length_c   1.000
_cell.angle_alpha   90.00
_cell.angle_beta   90.00
_cell.angle_gamma   90.00
#
_symmetry.space_group_name_H-M   'P 1'
#
loop_
_entity.id
_entity.type
_entity.pdbx_description
1 polymer ?
#
loop_
_entity_poly.entity_id
_entity_poly.type
_entity_poly.pdbx_seq_one_letter_code
_entity_poly.pdbx_strand_id
1 'polypeptide(L)' 'VVINCAIPKGLKYNQATLTFHQWRDARQVYGLNFGSKEDANVFASAMMHALEVLNSQDA' A
#
# COMPACT_ATOMS: atom_id res chain seq x y z
N VAL A 1 12.56 -3.82 13.35
CA VAL A 1 11.84 -3.49 12.10
C VAL A 1 11.23 -4.78 11.57
N VAL A 2 9.91 -4.83 11.33
CA VAL A 2 9.21 -6.07 10.93
C VAL A 2 8.88 -6.07 9.42
N ILE A 3 8.77 -4.89 8.81
CA ILE A 3 8.51 -4.73 7.38
C ILE A 3 9.50 -3.70 6.83
N ASN A 4 10.25 -4.12 5.81
CA ASN A 4 11.08 -3.25 5.00
C ASN A 4 10.91 -3.71 3.54
N CYS A 5 10.03 -3.04 2.79
CA CYS A 5 9.73 -3.38 1.40
C CYS A 5 9.67 -2.13 0.54
N ALA A 6 10.15 -2.24 -0.70
CA ALA A 6 10.04 -1.17 -1.69
C ALA A 6 8.59 -1.00 -2.16
N ILE A 7 8.24 0.21 -2.59
CA ILE A 7 6.98 0.52 -3.27
C ILE A 7 7.32 0.83 -4.74
N PRO A 8 7.40 -0.18 -5.62
CA PRO A 8 7.72 0.04 -7.02
C PRO A 8 6.54 0.63 -7.79
N LYS A 9 6.85 1.26 -8.93
CA LYS A 9 5.86 1.67 -9.92
C LYS A 9 4.99 0.47 -10.33
N GLY A 10 3.69 0.70 -10.48
CA GLY A 10 2.73 -0.35 -10.86
C GLY A 10 2.43 -1.38 -9.77
N LEU A 11 2.88 -1.17 -8.53
CA LEU A 11 2.47 -2.00 -7.40
C LEU A 11 0.94 -2.00 -7.26
N LYS A 12 0.39 -3.19 -7.03
CA LYS A 12 -1.05 -3.39 -6.83
C LYS A 12 -1.38 -3.36 -5.34
N TYR A 13 -1.88 -2.23 -4.88
CA TYR A 13 -2.37 -2.03 -3.53
C TYR A 13 -3.85 -2.44 -3.43
N ASN A 14 -4.20 -3.24 -2.42
CA ASN A 14 -5.56 -3.76 -2.23
C ASN A 14 -6.05 -3.53 -0.80
N GLN A 15 -7.20 -2.88 -0.67
CA GLN A 15 -7.92 -2.72 0.60
C GLN A 15 -8.90 -3.89 0.75
N ALA A 16 -8.40 -5.02 1.27
CA ALA A 16 -9.18 -6.27 1.30
C ALA A 16 -10.35 -6.24 2.30
N THR A 17 -10.20 -5.47 3.38
CA THR A 17 -11.33 -5.09 4.27
C THR A 17 -11.12 -3.65 4.76
N LEU A 18 -12.04 -3.12 5.57
CA LEU A 18 -11.96 -1.76 6.15
C LEU A 18 -10.70 -1.51 6.99
N THR A 19 -10.09 -2.56 7.55
CA THR A 19 -8.90 -2.43 8.39
C THR A 19 -7.79 -3.39 7.99
N PHE A 20 -7.92 -4.11 6.87
CA PHE A 20 -6.89 -5.03 6.39
C PHE A 20 -6.52 -4.73 4.95
N HIS A 21 -5.29 -4.26 4.75
CA HIS A 21 -4.76 -3.92 3.44
C HIS A 21 -3.61 -4.85 3.08
N GLN A 22 -3.47 -5.16 1.79
CA GLN A 22 -2.44 -6.06 1.30
C GLN A 22 -1.87 -5.61 -0.04
N TRP A 23 -0.63 -6.01 -0.30
CA TRP A 23 -0.01 -5.88 -1.61
C TRP A 23 1.00 -7.01 -1.83
N ARG A 24 1.39 -7.19 -3.08
CA ARG A 24 2.35 -8.22 -3.49
C ARG A 24 3.60 -7.57 -4.05
N ASP A 25 4.75 -8.12 -3.67
CA ASP A 25 6.03 -7.88 -4.31
C ASP A 25 6.65 -9.23 -4.66
N ALA A 26 7.04 -9.43 -5.92
CA ALA A 26 7.60 -10.65 -6.50
C ALA A 26 6.96 -11.97 -6.01
N ARG A 27 7.38 -12.48 -4.83
CA ARG A 27 6.90 -13.72 -4.20
C ARG A 27 6.30 -13.52 -2.80
N GLN A 28 6.42 -12.33 -2.21
CA GLN A 28 5.94 -12.03 -0.88
C GLN A 28 4.63 -11.25 -0.94
N VAL A 29 3.70 -11.60 -0.04
CA VAL A 29 2.49 -10.82 0.21
C VAL A 29 2.67 -10.12 1.54
N TYR A 30 2.53 -8.81 1.53
CA TYR A 30 2.50 -8.00 2.72
C TYR A 30 1.05 -7.72 3.08
N GLY A 31 0.75 -7.78 4.37
CA GLY A 31 -0.56 -7.46 4.92
C GLY A 31 -0.39 -6.58 6.16
N LEU A 32 -1.19 -5.52 6.24
CA LEU A 32 -1.29 -4.65 7.40
C LEU A 32 -2.70 -4.69 7.95
N ASN A 33 -2.82 -4.88 9.26
CA ASN A 33 -4.07 -4.72 9.99
C ASN A 33 -4.00 -3.43 10.81
N PHE A 34 -5.02 -2.59 10.70
CA PHE A 34 -5.09 -1.29 11.36
C PHE A 34 -6.01 -1.35 12.58
N GLY A 35 -5.67 -0.60 13.63
CA GLY A 35 -6.49 -0.53 14.84
C GLY A 35 -7.85 0.14 14.62
N SER A 36 -7.98 0.96 13.58
CA SER A 36 -9.21 1.68 13.23
C SER A 36 -9.36 1.81 11.71
N LYS A 37 -10.59 2.11 11.28
CA LYS A 37 -10.90 2.41 9.87
C LYS A 37 -10.26 3.73 9.44
N GLU A 38 -10.17 4.68 10.36
CA GLU A 38 -9.61 6.01 10.15
C GLU A 38 -8.12 5.91 9.81
N ASP A 39 -7.36 5.14 10.59
CA ASP A 39 -5.93 4.90 10.33
C ASP A 39 -5.71 4.18 9.00
N ALA A 40 -6.56 3.18 8.71
CA ALA A 40 -6.52 2.46 7.44
C ALA A 40 -6.71 3.43 6.25
N ASN A 41 -7.71 4.32 6.33
CA ASN A 41 -7.98 5.31 5.30
C ASN A 41 -6.82 6.29 5.11
N VAL A 42 -6.24 6.81 6.20
CA VAL A 42 -5.08 7.72 6.14
C VAL A 42 -3.91 7.04 5.42
N PHE A 43 -3.61 5.78 5.78
CA PHE A 43 -2.56 5.02 5.12
C PHE A 43 -2.87 4.75 3.65
N ALA A 44 -4.12 4.39 3.33
CA ALA A 44 -4.54 4.14 1.95
C ALA A 44 -4.41 5.39 1.08
N SER A 45 -4.82 6.57 1.56
CA SER A 45 -4.65 7.82 0.82
C SER A 45 -3.19 8.13 0.53
N ALA A 46 -2.31 7.97 1.52
CA ALA A 46 -0.87 8.18 1.34
C ALA A 46 -0.27 7.19 0.32
N MET A 47 -0.65 5.90 0.41
CA MET A 47 -0.18 4.86 -0.50
C MET A 47 -0.61 5.13 -1.95
N MET A 48 -1.89 5.48 -2.15
CA MET A 48 -2.43 5.78 -3.48
C MET A 48 -1.76 7.00 -4.09
N HIS A 49 -1.53 8.05 -3.30
CA HIS A 49 -0.82 9.24 -3.77
C HIS A 49 0.63 8.92 -4.16
N ALA A 50 1.34 8.13 -3.36
CA ALA A 50 2.71 7.70 -3.70
C ALA A 50 2.74 6.92 -5.02
N LEU A 51 1.78 6.01 -5.23
CA LEU A 51 1.67 5.24 -6.48
C LEU A 51 1.35 6.14 -7.68
N GLU A 52 0.48 7.14 -7.51
CA GLU A 52 0.18 8.13 -8.55
C GLU A 52 1.44 8.90 -8.96
N VAL A 53 2.17 9.47 -7.99
CA VAL A 53 3.42 10.20 -8.24
C VAL A 53 4.44 9.32 -8.98
N LEU A 54 4.64 8.08 -8.54
CA LEU A 54 5.55 7.13 -9.20
C LEU A 54 5.09 6.80 -10.62
N ASN A 55 3.79 6.70 -10.86
CA ASN A 55 3.27 6.43 -12.19
C ASN A 55 3.45 7.63 -13.14
N SER A 56 3.38 8.86 -12.62
CA SER A 56 3.55 10.11 -13.37
C SER A 56 5.00 10.50 -13.66
N GLN A 57 5.99 9.89 -13.02
CA GLN A 57 7.42 10.22 -13.20
C GLN A 57 8.02 9.79 -14.55
N ASP A 58 7.30 9.02 -15.38
CA ASP A 58 7.75 8.59 -16.72
C ASP A 58 6.99 9.30 -17.88
N ALA A 59 6.34 10.43 -17.61
CA ALA A 59 5.64 11.25 -18.61
C ALA A 59 6.50 12.42 -19.12
#